data_AF-A0A3D0HK87-F1
#
_entry.id   AF-A0A3D0HK87-F1
#
_cell.length_a   1.000
_cell.length_b   1.000
_cell.length_c   1.000
_cell.angle_alpha   90.00
_cell.angle_beta   90.00
_cell.angle_gamma   90.00
#
_symmetry.space_group_name_H-M   'P 1'
#
loop_
_entity.id
_entity.type
_entity.pdbx_description
1 polymer ?
#
loop_
_entity_poly.entity_id
_entity_poly.type
_entity_poly.pdbx_seq_one_letter_code
_entity_poly.pdbx_strand_id
1 'polypeptide(L)'
;MFVKRFISAVILLAFAAIALVTGGDFLLAASAVVAIGGTYEILKVDSLHKTPLGAVSYLATASYYVMLYLEKQQYFTLWLVLMLILLLTSYVFSYPKYDAKQVGLAFLPIVYVAVLISFVYQTRELPYGNWFVWLVIIGASGSD
;
A
#
# COMPACT_ATOMS: atom_id res chain seq x y z
N MET A 1 -25.48 -0.37 18.08
CA MET A 1 -24.67 0.17 16.97
C MET A 1 -23.34 0.75 17.45
N PHE A 2 -23.35 1.59 18.49
CA PHE A 2 -22.15 2.20 19.09
C PHE A 2 -21.09 1.19 19.56
N VAL A 3 -21.50 0.19 20.35
CA VAL A 3 -20.57 -0.82 20.92
C VAL A 3 -19.77 -1.57 19.85
N LYS A 4 -20.38 -1.91 18.70
CA LYS A 4 -19.69 -2.60 17.60
C LYS A 4 -18.60 -1.71 16.95
N ARG A 5 -18.89 -0.42 16.74
CA ARG A 5 -17.90 0.55 16.22
C ARG A 5 -16.77 0.80 17.21
N PHE A 6 -17.10 0.92 18.50
CA PHE A 6 -16.11 1.11 19.55
C PHE A 6 -15.14 -0.07 19.65
N ILE A 7 -15.68 -1.30 19.71
CA ILE A 7 -14.85 -2.52 19.77
C ILE A 7 -13.94 -2.62 18.54
N SER A 8 -14.46 -2.38 17.34
CA SER A 8 -13.64 -2.41 16.12
C SER A 8 -12.50 -1.40 16.16
N ALA A 9 -12.75 -0.19 16.63
CA ALA A 9 -11.72 0.86 16.71
C ALA A 9 -10.62 0.49 17.70
N VAL A 10 -11.00 0.02 18.90
CA VAL A 10 -10.05 -0.40 19.93
C VAL A 10 -9.20 -1.57 19.46
N ILE A 11 -9.79 -2.57 18.79
CA ILE A 11 -9.05 -3.72 18.25
C ILE A 11 -8.04 -3.26 17.19
N LEU A 12 -8.46 -2.38 16.27
CA LEU A 12 -7.57 -1.90 15.20
C LEU A 12 -6.41 -1.07 15.76
N LEU A 13 -6.69 -0.22 16.76
CA LEU A 13 -5.67 0.56 17.46
C LEU A 13 -4.68 -0.35 18.18
N ALA A 14 -5.17 -1.36 18.91
CA ALA A 14 -4.33 -2.32 19.60
C ALA A 14 -3.45 -3.12 18.62
N PHE A 15 -4.02 -3.55 17.50
CA PHE A 15 -3.28 -4.21 16.43
C PHE A 15 -2.17 -3.32 15.86
N ALA A 16 -2.48 -2.05 15.54
CA ALA A 16 -1.51 -1.08 15.07
C ALA A 16 -0.39 -0.87 16.10
N ALA A 17 -0.74 -0.69 17.38
CA ALA A 17 0.24 -0.52 18.45
C ALA A 17 1.19 -1.73 18.56
N ILE A 18 0.65 -2.95 18.55
CA ILE A 18 1.45 -4.18 18.59
C ILE A 18 2.40 -4.24 17.39
N ALA A 19 1.91 -3.94 16.18
CA ALA A 19 2.72 -3.95 14.97
C ALA A 19 3.89 -2.96 15.00
N LEU A 20 3.67 -1.77 15.55
CA LEU A 20 4.69 -0.73 15.61
C LEU A 20 5.74 -0.99 16.70
N VAL A 21 5.32 -1.60 17.81
CA VAL A 21 6.24 -2.01 18.89
C VAL A 21 7.13 -3.16 18.44
N THR A 22 6.55 -4.17 17.79
CA THR A 22 7.32 -5.34 17.32
C THR A 22 8.25 -4.99 16.16
N GLY A 23 7.82 -4.18 15.19
CA GLY A 23 8.65 -3.78 14.05
C GLY A 23 9.06 -4.93 13.14
N GLY A 24 10.09 -4.71 12.31
CA GLY A 24 10.69 -5.73 11.46
C GLY A 24 9.71 -6.42 10.51
N ASP A 25 9.89 -7.72 10.30
CA ASP A 25 9.09 -8.54 9.37
C ASP A 25 7.59 -8.51 9.68
N PHE A 26 7.21 -8.43 10.95
CA PHE A 26 5.80 -8.37 11.34
C PHE A 26 5.16 -7.05 10.88
N LEU A 27 5.85 -5.93 11.07
CA LEU A 27 5.37 -4.63 10.59
C LEU A 27 5.34 -4.56 9.06
N LEU A 28 6.33 -5.17 8.38
CA LEU A 28 6.34 -5.29 6.93
C LEU A 28 5.13 -6.09 6.43
N ALA A 29 4.83 -7.23 7.04
CA ALA A 29 3.67 -8.04 6.68
C ALA A 29 2.35 -7.31 6.97
N ALA A 30 2.23 -6.64 8.12
CA ALA A 30 1.04 -5.87 8.48
C ALA A 30 0.80 -4.71 7.49
N SER A 31 1.84 -3.96 7.14
CA SER A 31 1.77 -2.88 6.14
C SER A 31 1.45 -3.40 4.74
N ALA A 32 1.97 -4.57 4.35
CA ALA A 32 1.61 -5.23 3.09
C ALA A 32 0.12 -5.58 3.02
N VAL A 33 -0.45 -6.16 4.09
CA VAL A 33 -1.89 -6.49 4.16
C VAL A 33 -2.74 -5.22 4.04
N VAL A 34 -2.39 -4.16 4.77
CA VAL A 34 -3.08 -2.87 4.69
C VAL A 34 -2.97 -2.27 3.29
N ALA A 35 -1.79 -2.33 2.66
CA ALA A 35 -1.57 -1.81 1.32
C ALA A 35 -2.36 -2.57 0.24
N ILE A 36 -2.46 -3.90 0.34
CA ILE A 36 -3.28 -4.71 -0.57
C ILE A 36 -4.77 -4.39 -0.37
N GLY A 37 -5.22 -4.27 0.87
CA GLY A 37 -6.59 -3.86 1.20
C GLY A 37 -6.93 -2.46 0.66
N GLY A 38 -6.04 -1.50 0.83
CA GLY A 38 -6.20 -0.15 0.29
C GLY A 38 -6.17 -0.13 -1.24
N THR A 39 -5.30 -0.93 -1.87
CA THR A 39 -5.27 -1.12 -3.33
C THR A 39 -6.61 -1.68 -3.82
N TYR A 40 -7.18 -2.64 -3.11
CA TYR A 40 -8.48 -3.22 -3.44
C TYR A 40 -9.60 -2.20 -3.38
N GLU A 41 -9.69 -1.42 -2.30
CA GLU A 41 -10.72 -0.39 -2.17
C GLU A 41 -10.63 0.67 -3.27
N ILE A 42 -9.43 1.15 -3.61
CA ILE A 42 -9.25 2.13 -4.70
C ILE A 42 -9.66 1.55 -6.06
N LEU A 43 -9.25 0.32 -6.38
CA LEU A 43 -9.60 -0.33 -7.64
C LEU A 43 -11.09 -0.70 -7.73
N LYS A 44 -11.75 -0.92 -6.59
CA LYS A 44 -13.17 -1.27 -6.54
C LYS A 44 -14.07 -0.11 -6.94
N VAL A 45 -13.67 1.14 -6.68
CA VAL A 45 -14.45 2.36 -7.00
C VAL A 45 -14.90 2.37 -8.47
N ASP A 46 -14.00 1.98 -9.39
CA ASP A 46 -14.29 1.94 -10.83
C ASP A 46 -14.48 0.51 -11.35
N SER A 47 -14.76 -0.46 -10.46
CA SER A 47 -14.89 -1.88 -10.78
C SER A 47 -13.67 -2.51 -11.48
N LEU A 48 -12.49 -1.89 -11.35
CA LEU A 48 -11.23 -2.36 -11.93
C LEU A 48 -10.62 -3.55 -11.18
N HIS A 49 -11.09 -3.86 -9.98
CA HIS A 49 -10.58 -4.93 -9.11
C HIS A 49 -10.51 -6.34 -9.75
N LYS A 50 -11.33 -6.63 -10.78
CA LYS A 50 -11.33 -7.92 -11.52
C LYS A 50 -10.74 -7.82 -12.93
N THR A 51 -10.13 -6.68 -13.27
CA THR A 51 -9.59 -6.44 -14.62
C THR A 51 -8.09 -6.76 -14.68
N PRO A 52 -7.52 -6.96 -15.89
CA PRO A 52 -6.08 -7.10 -16.06
C PRO A 52 -5.29 -5.92 -15.48
N LEU A 53 -5.83 -4.69 -15.58
CA LEU A 53 -5.24 -3.50 -14.96
C LEU A 53 -5.16 -3.64 -13.43
N GLY A 54 -6.25 -4.08 -12.79
CA GLY A 54 -6.27 -4.34 -11.35
C GLY A 54 -5.30 -5.43 -10.94
N ALA A 55 -5.19 -6.51 -11.74
CA ALA A 55 -4.22 -7.59 -11.50
C ALA A 55 -2.77 -7.08 -11.52
N VAL A 56 -2.43 -6.20 -12.48
CA VAL A 56 -1.10 -5.56 -12.53
C VAL A 56 -0.86 -4.70 -11.29
N SER A 57 -1.85 -3.92 -10.85
CA SER A 57 -1.72 -3.10 -9.63
C SER A 57 -1.54 -3.94 -8.37
N TYR A 58 -2.27 -5.05 -8.19
CA TYR A 58 -2.05 -5.95 -7.06
C TYR A 58 -0.68 -6.61 -7.11
N LEU A 59 -0.25 -7.06 -8.29
CA LEU A 59 1.07 -7.64 -8.49
C LEU A 59 2.17 -6.62 -8.20
N ALA A 60 1.96 -5.36 -8.60
CA ALA A 60 2.85 -4.27 -8.24
C ALA A 60 2.90 -4.11 -6.71
N THR A 61 1.77 -3.92 -6.04
CA THR A 61 1.74 -3.80 -4.57
C THR A 61 2.45 -4.98 -3.89
N ALA A 62 2.17 -6.22 -4.27
CA ALA A 62 2.82 -7.39 -3.68
C ALA A 62 4.34 -7.45 -3.97
N SER A 63 4.75 -7.25 -5.22
CA SER A 63 6.17 -7.30 -5.61
C SER A 63 7.00 -6.18 -4.98
N TYR A 64 6.39 -5.01 -4.73
CA TYR A 64 7.05 -3.92 -4.00
C TYR A 64 7.39 -4.30 -2.56
N TYR A 65 6.47 -4.94 -1.84
CA TYR A 65 6.74 -5.41 -0.48
C TYR A 65 7.75 -6.56 -0.44
N VAL A 66 7.78 -7.42 -1.46
CA VAL A 66 8.85 -8.42 -1.62
C VAL A 66 10.21 -7.74 -1.84
N MET A 67 10.26 -6.68 -2.65
CA MET A 67 11.49 -5.91 -2.87
C MET A 67 11.99 -5.23 -1.58
N LEU A 68 11.07 -4.73 -0.75
CA LEU A 68 11.41 -4.19 0.58
C LEU A 68 11.98 -5.27 1.49
N TYR A 69 11.37 -6.46 1.52
CA TYR A 69 11.84 -7.59 2.32
C TYR A 69 13.25 -8.07 1.91
N LEU A 70 13.57 -8.01 0.61
CA LEU A 70 14.89 -8.38 0.10
C LEU A 70 15.95 -7.26 0.21
N GLU A 71 15.60 -6.12 0.81
CA GLU A 71 16.47 -4.93 0.91
C GLU A 71 17.02 -4.47 -0.45
N LYS A 72 16.17 -4.54 -1.48
CA LYS A 72 16.52 -4.23 -2.87
C LYS A 72 15.96 -2.88 -3.34
N GLN A 73 15.81 -1.92 -2.42
CA GLN A 73 15.23 -0.60 -2.70
C GLN A 73 15.98 0.20 -3.77
N GLN A 74 17.27 -0.10 -4.00
CA GLN A 74 18.05 0.46 -5.10
C GLN A 74 17.42 0.26 -6.48
N TYR A 75 16.59 -0.79 -6.66
CA TYR A 75 15.90 -1.06 -7.93
C TYR A 75 14.51 -0.42 -8.00
N PHE A 76 14.11 0.41 -7.02
CA PHE A 76 12.77 1.01 -6.97
C PHE A 76 12.39 1.73 -8.26
N THR A 77 13.28 2.58 -8.79
CA THR A 77 13.02 3.32 -10.03
C THR A 77 12.81 2.39 -11.22
N LEU A 78 13.66 1.36 -11.35
CA LEU A 78 13.54 0.36 -12.41
C LEU A 78 12.22 -0.41 -12.28
N TRP A 79 11.89 -0.86 -11.07
CA TRP A 79 10.66 -1.57 -10.75
C TRP A 79 9.43 -0.73 -11.07
N LEU A 80 9.42 0.56 -10.72
CA LEU A 80 8.30 1.47 -10.98
C LEU A 80 8.09 1.68 -12.49
N VAL A 81 9.18 1.84 -13.25
CA VAL A 81 9.11 1.93 -14.72
C VAL A 81 8.58 0.64 -15.32
N LEU A 82 9.02 -0.54 -14.85
CA LEU A 82 8.52 -1.82 -15.32
C LEU A 82 7.01 -1.98 -15.06
N MET A 83 6.53 -1.62 -13.87
CA MET A 83 5.09 -1.66 -13.56
C MET A 83 4.28 -0.69 -14.42
N LEU A 84 4.82 0.49 -14.71
CA LEU A 84 4.19 1.45 -15.62
C LEU A 84 4.09 0.89 -17.05
N ILE A 85 5.17 0.26 -17.56
CA ILE A 85 5.16 -0.40 -18.87
C ILE A 85 4.12 -1.53 -18.90
N LEU A 86 4.01 -2.35 -17.85
CA LEU A 86 3.00 -3.41 -17.77
C LEU A 86 1.57 -2.86 -17.81
N LEU A 87 1.29 -1.77 -17.08
CA LEU A 87 -0.01 -1.10 -17.12
C LEU A 87 -0.33 -0.57 -18.52
N LEU A 88 0.60 0.15 -19.16
CA LEU A 88 0.42 0.69 -20.51
C LEU A 88 0.28 -0.43 -21.56
N THR A 89 1.01 -1.52 -21.39
CA THR A 89 0.91 -2.70 -22.25
C THR A 89 -0.48 -3.34 -22.12
N SER A 90 -0.97 -3.52 -20.89
CA SER A 90 -2.32 -4.05 -20.65
C SER A 90 -3.43 -3.14 -21.21
N TYR A 91 -3.20 -1.82 -21.21
CA TYR A 91 -4.07 -0.84 -21.83
C TYR A 91 -4.12 -1.02 -23.36
N VAL A 92 -2.97 -1.08 -24.03
CA VAL A 92 -2.89 -1.24 -25.49
C VAL A 92 -3.53 -2.55 -25.97
N PHE A 93 -3.22 -3.67 -25.32
CA PHE A 93 -3.79 -4.97 -25.71
C PHE A 93 -5.29 -5.10 -25.46
N SER A 94 -5.81 -4.32 -24.51
CA SER A 94 -7.23 -4.35 -24.17
C SER A 94 -8.02 -3.24 -24.89
N TYR A 95 -7.39 -2.48 -25.80
CA TYR A 95 -8.07 -1.40 -26.51
C TYR A 95 -9.26 -1.93 -27.34
N PRO A 96 -10.44 -1.27 -27.34
CA PRO A 96 -10.78 0.02 -26.72
C PRO A 96 -11.46 -0.09 -25.33
N LYS A 97 -11.33 -1.24 -24.65
CA LYS A 97 -12.08 -1.56 -23.43
C LYS A 97 -11.80 -0.65 -22.24
N TYR A 98 -10.60 -0.06 -22.17
CA TYR A 98 -10.16 0.79 -21.07
C TYR A 98 -9.89 2.21 -21.54
N ASP A 99 -10.21 3.19 -20.67
CA ASP A 99 -9.89 4.60 -20.88
C ASP A 99 -8.55 4.97 -20.19
N ALA A 100 -7.87 6.01 -20.68
CA ALA A 100 -6.67 6.54 -20.04
C ALA A 100 -6.88 6.90 -18.56
N LYS A 101 -8.08 7.37 -18.19
CA LYS A 101 -8.47 7.63 -16.80
C LYS A 101 -8.39 6.37 -15.94
N GLN A 102 -8.79 5.22 -16.46
CA GLN A 102 -8.80 3.95 -15.74
C GLN A 102 -7.39 3.42 -15.51
N VAL A 103 -6.48 3.65 -16.47
CA VAL A 103 -5.05 3.35 -16.29
C VAL A 103 -4.45 4.21 -15.17
N GLY A 104 -4.79 5.50 -15.13
CA GLY A 104 -4.39 6.39 -14.04
C GLY A 104 -4.90 5.91 -12.67
N LEU A 105 -6.16 5.47 -12.59
CA LEU A 105 -6.73 4.89 -11.37
C LEU A 105 -6.07 3.58 -10.96
N ALA A 106 -5.57 2.78 -11.91
CA ALA A 106 -4.82 1.57 -11.63
C ALA A 106 -3.36 1.86 -11.19
N PHE A 107 -2.77 2.94 -11.68
CA PHE A 107 -1.44 3.39 -11.26
C PHE A 107 -1.45 4.02 -9.85
N LEU A 108 -2.48 4.79 -9.52
CA LEU A 108 -2.61 5.51 -8.26
C LEU A 108 -2.33 4.65 -7.01
N PRO A 109 -2.94 3.46 -6.81
CA PRO A 109 -2.72 2.66 -5.59
C PRO A 109 -1.28 2.14 -5.48
N ILE A 110 -0.56 1.98 -6.59
CA ILE A 110 0.84 1.53 -6.56
C ILE A 110 1.69 2.57 -5.80
N VAL A 111 1.55 3.84 -6.16
CA VAL A 111 2.35 4.91 -5.53
C VAL A 111 1.69 5.40 -4.24
N TYR A 112 0.41 5.75 -4.31
CA TYR A 112 -0.28 6.40 -3.20
C TYR A 112 -0.56 5.46 -2.03
N VAL A 113 -0.85 4.18 -2.30
CA VAL A 113 -1.13 3.21 -1.22
C VAL A 113 0.11 2.40 -0.91
N ALA A 114 0.65 1.65 -1.86
CA ALA A 114 1.72 0.69 -1.55
C ALA A 114 3.00 1.39 -1.07
N VAL A 115 3.48 2.39 -1.81
CA VAL A 115 4.72 3.11 -1.47
C VAL A 115 4.54 3.96 -0.21
N LEU A 116 3.49 4.79 -0.13
CA LEU A 116 3.33 5.67 1.04
C LEU A 116 3.09 4.91 2.35
N ILE A 117 2.26 3.85 2.34
CA ILE A 117 2.06 3.02 3.55
C ILE A 117 3.37 2.35 3.99
N SER A 118 4.23 1.97 3.04
CA SER A 118 5.53 1.37 3.38
C SER A 118 6.46 2.31 4.13
N PHE A 119 6.25 3.64 4.08
CA PHE A 119 7.06 4.56 4.87
C PHE A 119 6.86 4.41 6.37
N VAL A 120 5.74 3.83 6.83
CA VAL A 120 5.58 3.46 8.24
C VAL A 120 6.63 2.42 8.63
N TYR A 121 6.82 1.39 7.80
CA TYR A 121 7.85 0.38 8.00
C TYR A 121 9.25 0.98 7.81
N GLN A 122 9.52 1.69 6.72
CA GLN A 122 10.85 2.25 6.46
C GLN A 122 11.30 3.24 7.55
N THR A 123 10.38 4.06 8.08
CA THR A 123 10.69 4.97 9.19
C THR A 123 11.03 4.19 10.45
N ARG A 124 10.42 3.01 10.68
CA ARG A 124 10.70 2.19 11.86
C ARG A 124 12.09 1.60 11.88
N GLU A 125 12.63 1.30 10.69
CA GLU A 125 13.97 0.74 10.47
C GLU A 125 15.09 1.79 10.52
N LEU A 126 14.75 3.08 10.51
CA LEU A 126 15.74 4.15 10.69
C LEU A 126 16.29 4.19 12.13
N PRO A 127 17.48 4.80 12.34
CA PRO A 127 17.95 5.13 13.68
C PRO A 127 16.91 5.97 14.43
N TYR A 128 16.57 5.57 15.66
CA TYR A 128 15.49 6.17 16.46
C TYR A 128 14.08 6.05 15.84
N GLY A 129 13.91 5.19 14.83
CA GLY A 129 12.66 4.98 14.09
C GLY A 129 11.46 4.63 14.98
N ASN A 130 11.70 3.98 16.13
CA ASN A 130 10.65 3.72 17.12
C ASN A 130 9.94 5.02 17.56
N TRP A 131 10.70 6.07 17.86
CA TRP A 131 10.14 7.35 18.31
C TRP A 131 9.49 8.11 17.16
N PHE A 132 10.14 8.15 15.99
CA PHE A 132 9.63 8.87 14.84
C PHE A 132 8.29 8.33 14.36
N VAL A 133 8.12 7.01 14.32
CA VAL A 133 6.86 6.40 13.89
C VAL A 133 5.69 6.77 14.82
N TRP A 134 5.92 6.77 16.14
CA TRP A 134 4.89 7.21 17.10
C TRP A 134 4.54 8.69 16.93
N LEU A 135 5.52 9.55 16.72
CA LEU A 135 5.29 10.98 16.47
C LEU A 135 4.45 11.21 15.19
N VAL A 136 4.74 10.48 14.11
CA VAL A 136 3.98 10.57 12.86
C VAL A 136 2.53 10.15 13.08
N ILE A 137 2.28 9.03 13.75
CA ILE A 137 0.91 8.53 13.97
C ILE A 137 0.13 9.43 14.92
N ILE A 138 0.73 9.84 16.04
CA ILE A 138 0.06 10.75 16.99
C ILE A 138 -0.21 12.11 16.31
N GLY A 139 0.73 12.61 15.50
CA GLY A 139 0.54 13.82 14.73
C GLY A 139 -0.62 13.70 13.74
N ALA A 140 -0.65 12.63 12.95
CA ALA A 140 -1.72 12.39 11.98
C ALA A 140 -3.09 12.21 12.65
N SER A 141 -3.17 11.42 13.74
CA SER A 141 -4.42 11.20 14.49
C SER A 141 -4.85 12.40 15.34
N GLY A 142 -3.92 13.27 15.75
CA GLY A 142 -4.24 14.48 16.50
C GLY A 142 -4.69 15.64 15.61
N SER A 143 -4.39 15.59 14.31
CA SER A 143 -4.86 16.57 13.32
C SER A 143 -6.20 16.23 12.66
N ASP A 144 -6.69 15.01 12.86
CA ASP A 144 -8.00 14.51 12.40
C ASP A 144 -9.10 14.80 13.44
#